data_AF-A0AAE1TIT3-F1
#
_entry.id   AF-A0AAE1TIT3-F1
#
_cell.length_a   1.000
_cell.length_b   1.000
_cell.length_c   1.000
_cell.angle_alpha   90.00
_cell.angle_beta   90.00
_cell.angle_gamma   90.00
#
_symmetry.space_group_name_H-M   'P 1'
#
loop_
_entity.id
_entity.type
_entity.pdbx_description
1 polymer ?
#
loop_
_entity_poly.entity_id
_entity_poly.type
_entity_poly.pdbx_seq_one_letter_code
_entity_poly.pdbx_strand_id
1 'polypeptide(L)'
;MEDYLQYMKALRFQMNDVEDQAAQISAEEEMQLTNVRTLEKDIESEKSEMRQVREDIEMIRKAKGEICSKILEKQRNISSLEVDSSTLSQTLELIQQERLGLSAKLVEKRSYYRMVEEDMCARLQQQQEWISSKKNGRQVKEHEVMKDKGDAQRGIPAGEATADNNFIMDNMAGDAMEGLRIQLDSAKARLDEILLLKSNLLAENNKMRRAIEDVKYRTNTCKSELKEADITTLEEEYNALMSDKAGEIEYLQSLEEQVQKLKVIRHVVKCACGEEYSVAAST
;
A
#
# COMPACT_ATOMS: atom_id res chain seq x y z
N MET A 1 -15.32 115.60 5.34
CA MET A 1 -14.08 114.93 4.90
C MET A 1 -13.75 113.72 5.78
N GLU A 2 -13.96 113.80 7.09
CA GLU A 2 -13.69 112.69 8.03
C GLU A 2 -14.51 111.42 7.76
N ASP A 3 -15.83 111.55 7.54
CA ASP A 3 -16.73 110.40 7.32
C ASP A 3 -16.35 109.59 6.07
N TYR A 4 -15.92 110.27 5.01
CA TYR A 4 -15.43 109.61 3.79
C TYR A 4 -14.14 108.82 4.07
N LEU A 5 -13.25 109.38 4.90
CA LEU A 5 -12.01 108.73 5.28
C LEU A 5 -12.25 107.48 6.16
N GLN A 6 -13.23 107.55 7.06
CA GLN A 6 -13.69 106.40 7.84
C GLN A 6 -14.29 105.30 6.93
N TYR A 7 -15.10 105.68 5.95
CA TYR A 7 -15.67 104.73 4.99
C TYR A 7 -14.58 104.00 4.18
N MET A 8 -13.56 104.73 3.71
CA MET A 8 -12.43 104.16 2.98
C MET A 8 -11.59 103.20 3.85
N LYS A 9 -11.40 103.52 5.14
CA LYS A 9 -10.72 102.62 6.09
C LYS A 9 -11.52 101.33 6.31
N ALA A 10 -12.84 101.44 6.48
CA ALA A 10 -13.73 100.29 6.64
C ALA A 10 -13.73 99.39 5.41
N LEU A 11 -13.81 99.97 4.21
CA LEU A 11 -13.76 99.21 2.95
C LEU A 11 -12.42 98.48 2.79
N ARG A 12 -11.29 99.14 3.09
CA ARG A 12 -9.97 98.48 3.04
C ARG A 12 -9.87 97.34 4.04
N PHE A 13 -10.40 97.51 5.25
CA PHE A 13 -10.44 96.44 6.24
C PHE A 13 -11.25 95.24 5.75
N GLN A 14 -12.43 95.47 5.16
CA GLN A 14 -13.25 94.41 4.58
C GLN A 14 -12.60 93.72 3.38
N MET A 15 -11.94 94.48 2.50
CA MET A 15 -11.19 93.90 1.37
C MET A 15 -10.08 92.97 1.88
N ASN A 16 -9.31 93.41 2.86
CA ASN A 16 -8.24 92.59 3.45
C ASN A 16 -8.81 91.32 4.12
N ASP A 17 -9.90 91.42 4.87
CA ASP A 17 -10.55 90.25 5.50
C ASP A 17 -11.03 89.23 4.45
N VAL A 18 -11.59 89.69 3.33
CA VAL A 18 -12.00 88.83 2.22
C VAL A 18 -10.79 88.21 1.51
N GLU A 19 -9.71 88.97 1.31
CA GLU A 19 -8.46 88.46 0.73
C GLU A 19 -7.83 87.37 1.62
N ASP A 20 -7.79 87.59 2.94
CA ASP A 20 -7.27 86.62 3.91
C ASP A 20 -8.15 85.35 3.94
N GLN A 21 -9.48 85.49 3.92
CA GLN A 21 -10.40 84.36 3.81
C GLN A 21 -10.21 83.58 2.50
N ALA A 22 -10.06 84.28 1.37
CA ALA A 22 -9.82 83.63 0.08
C ALA A 22 -8.50 82.86 0.06
N ALA A 23 -7.44 83.41 0.64
CA ALA A 23 -6.15 82.73 0.77
C ALA A 23 -6.25 81.48 1.66
N GLN A 24 -6.99 81.55 2.77
CA GLN A 24 -7.22 80.42 3.66
C GLN A 24 -8.01 79.31 2.95
N ILE A 25 -9.10 79.64 2.28
CA ILE A 25 -9.92 78.68 1.52
C ILE A 25 -9.09 78.02 0.43
N SER A 26 -8.31 78.79 -0.33
CA SER A 26 -7.46 78.26 -1.40
C SER A 26 -6.40 77.28 -0.89
N ALA A 27 -5.79 77.56 0.28
CA ALA A 27 -4.85 76.65 0.92
C ALA A 27 -5.53 75.35 1.41
N GLU A 28 -6.74 75.45 1.95
CA GLU A 28 -7.52 74.29 2.40
C GLU A 28 -7.96 73.43 1.21
N GLU A 29 -8.39 74.03 0.10
CA GLU A 29 -8.74 73.33 -1.14
C GLU A 29 -7.54 72.55 -1.71
N GLU A 30 -6.36 73.16 -1.82
CA GLU A 30 -5.15 72.48 -2.30
C GLU A 30 -4.73 71.31 -1.38
N MET A 31 -4.88 71.49 -0.06
CA MET A 31 -4.64 70.42 0.91
C MET A 31 -5.62 69.27 0.70
N GLN A 32 -6.92 69.56 0.58
CA GLN A 32 -7.94 68.52 0.33
C GLN A 32 -7.69 67.81 -1.00
N LEU A 33 -7.33 68.55 -2.05
CA LEU A 33 -7.09 68.01 -3.38
C LEU A 33 -5.87 67.09 -3.41
N THR A 34 -4.83 67.41 -2.63
CA THR A 34 -3.66 66.53 -2.43
C THR A 34 -4.03 65.25 -1.68
N ASN A 35 -4.88 65.35 -0.65
CA ASN A 35 -5.37 64.18 0.09
C ASN A 35 -6.20 63.26 -0.81
N VAL A 36 -7.10 63.81 -1.63
CA VAL A 36 -7.90 63.04 -2.60
C VAL A 36 -6.99 62.28 -3.57
N ARG A 37 -6.01 62.95 -4.17
CA ARG A 37 -5.05 62.31 -5.10
C ARG A 37 -4.26 61.17 -4.44
N THR A 38 -3.92 61.33 -3.17
CA THR A 38 -3.19 60.29 -2.41
C THR A 38 -4.09 59.07 -2.20
N LEU A 39 -5.32 59.29 -1.73
CA LEU A 39 -6.30 58.22 -1.54
C LEU A 39 -6.66 57.51 -2.86
N GLU A 40 -6.78 58.24 -3.97
CA GLU A 40 -7.01 57.65 -5.29
C GLU A 40 -5.89 56.68 -5.69
N LYS A 41 -4.63 57.05 -5.40
CA LYS A 41 -3.48 56.20 -5.67
C LYS A 41 -3.47 54.95 -4.80
N ASP A 42 -3.80 55.09 -3.52
CA ASP A 42 -3.87 53.98 -2.58
C ASP A 42 -4.98 53.00 -2.99
N ILE A 43 -6.17 53.51 -3.37
CA ILE A 43 -7.28 52.70 -3.90
C ILE A 43 -6.85 51.91 -5.14
N GLU A 44 -6.09 52.51 -6.06
CA GLU A 44 -5.64 51.79 -7.25
C GLU A 44 -4.58 50.72 -6.91
N SER A 45 -3.72 50.98 -5.92
CA SER A 45 -2.78 49.98 -5.37
C SER A 45 -3.54 48.80 -4.77
N GLU A 46 -4.50 49.06 -3.89
CA GLU A 46 -5.33 48.01 -3.27
C GLU A 46 -6.12 47.21 -4.30
N LYS A 47 -6.65 47.86 -5.35
CA LYS A 47 -7.31 47.15 -6.46
C LYS A 47 -6.36 46.21 -7.20
N SER A 48 -5.11 46.60 -7.39
CA SER A 48 -4.10 45.76 -8.03
C SER A 48 -3.77 44.55 -7.16
N GLU A 49 -3.54 44.76 -5.86
CA GLU A 49 -3.31 43.68 -4.89
C GLU A 49 -4.50 42.72 -4.81
N MET A 50 -5.73 43.24 -4.80
CA MET A 50 -6.94 42.42 -4.81
C MET A 50 -7.08 41.56 -6.06
N ARG A 51 -6.63 42.04 -7.24
CA ARG A 51 -6.58 41.22 -8.46
C ARG A 51 -5.57 40.09 -8.32
N GLN A 52 -4.37 40.38 -7.81
CA GLN A 52 -3.34 39.37 -7.58
C GLN A 52 -3.83 38.26 -6.63
N VAL A 53 -4.40 38.65 -5.48
CA VAL A 53 -4.95 37.69 -4.51
C VAL A 53 -6.03 36.80 -5.14
N ARG A 54 -6.89 37.37 -5.99
CA ARG A 54 -7.91 36.60 -6.70
C ARG A 54 -7.31 35.55 -7.63
N GLU A 55 -6.24 35.90 -8.35
CA GLU A 55 -5.51 34.98 -9.22
C GLU A 55 -4.84 33.85 -8.41
N ASP A 56 -4.23 34.19 -7.27
CA ASP A 56 -3.60 33.23 -6.38
C ASP A 56 -4.61 32.24 -5.79
N ILE A 57 -5.79 32.72 -5.35
CA ILE A 57 -6.91 31.87 -4.90
C ILE A 57 -7.32 30.89 -6.00
N GLU A 58 -7.39 31.35 -7.24
CA GLU A 58 -7.77 30.52 -8.39
C GLU A 58 -6.71 29.45 -8.70
N MET A 59 -5.42 29.79 -8.61
CA MET A 59 -4.33 28.82 -8.75
C MET A 59 -4.36 27.77 -7.63
N ILE A 60 -4.52 28.20 -6.38
CA ILE A 60 -4.63 27.30 -5.22
C ILE A 60 -5.84 26.37 -5.38
N ARG A 61 -6.98 26.89 -5.86
CA ARG A 61 -8.20 26.11 -6.11
C ARG A 61 -7.96 25.01 -7.14
N LYS A 62 -7.25 25.31 -8.24
CA LYS A 62 -6.87 24.32 -9.26
C LYS A 62 -5.94 23.26 -8.69
N ALA A 63 -4.87 23.67 -8.01
CA ALA A 63 -3.91 22.75 -7.38
C ALA A 63 -4.59 21.82 -6.36
N LYS A 64 -5.52 22.35 -5.55
CA LYS A 64 -6.35 21.56 -4.63
C LYS A 64 -7.16 20.51 -5.38
N GLY A 65 -7.79 20.87 -6.50
CA GLY A 65 -8.55 19.93 -7.34
C GLY A 65 -7.69 18.77 -7.88
N GLU A 66 -6.48 19.06 -8.33
CA GLU A 66 -5.52 18.04 -8.78
C GLU A 66 -5.08 17.11 -7.65
N ILE A 67 -4.78 17.66 -6.47
CA ILE A 67 -4.40 16.89 -5.28
C ILE A 67 -5.56 15.96 -4.87
N CYS A 68 -6.79 16.47 -4.80
CA CYS A 68 -7.97 15.66 -4.49
C CYS A 68 -8.16 14.50 -5.49
N SER A 69 -7.93 14.76 -6.78
CA SER A 69 -8.02 13.73 -7.82
C SER A 69 -6.98 12.62 -7.60
N LYS A 70 -5.72 12.98 -7.30
CA LYS A 70 -4.65 12.03 -6.98
C LYS A 70 -4.95 11.22 -5.71
N ILE A 71 -5.49 11.86 -4.66
CA ILE A 71 -5.88 11.18 -3.42
C ILE A 71 -6.95 10.12 -3.70
N LEU A 72 -7.99 10.47 -4.46
CA LEU A 72 -9.07 9.54 -4.81
C LEU A 72 -8.56 8.35 -5.63
N GLU A 73 -7.64 8.58 -6.57
CA GLU A 73 -7.00 7.52 -7.33
C GLU A 73 -6.20 6.57 -6.42
N LYS A 74 -5.39 7.12 -5.51
CA LYS A 74 -4.62 6.31 -4.56
C LYS A 74 -5.52 5.51 -3.63
N GLN A 75 -6.62 6.09 -3.14
CA GLN A 75 -7.59 5.38 -2.31
C GLN A 75 -8.21 4.18 -3.05
N ARG A 76 -8.61 4.34 -4.32
CA ARG A 76 -9.12 3.22 -5.12
C ARG A 76 -8.10 2.10 -5.27
N ASN A 77 -6.83 2.46 -5.53
CA ASN A 77 -5.76 1.48 -5.65
C ASN A 77 -5.50 0.73 -4.34
N ILE A 78 -5.54 1.44 -3.19
CA ILE A 78 -5.42 0.81 -1.87
C ILE A 78 -6.55 -0.18 -1.65
N SER A 79 -7.81 0.21 -1.87
CA SER A 79 -8.95 -0.70 -1.71
C SER A 79 -8.86 -1.94 -2.62
N SER A 80 -8.36 -1.79 -3.85
CA SER A 80 -8.09 -2.93 -4.74
C SER A 80 -7.04 -3.88 -4.15
N LEU A 81 -5.93 -3.33 -3.65
CA LEU A 81 -4.85 -4.12 -3.06
C LEU A 81 -5.26 -4.80 -1.74
N GLU A 82 -6.14 -4.19 -0.96
CA GLU A 82 -6.71 -4.80 0.25
C GLU A 82 -7.55 -6.04 -0.09
N VAL A 83 -8.34 -5.97 -1.16
CA VAL A 83 -9.11 -7.12 -1.67
C VAL A 83 -8.18 -8.24 -2.15
N ASP A 84 -7.15 -7.90 -2.93
CA ASP A 84 -6.15 -8.88 -3.40
C ASP A 84 -5.41 -9.53 -2.22
N SER A 85 -5.02 -8.74 -1.23
CA SER A 85 -4.35 -9.23 -0.02
C SER A 85 -5.23 -10.20 0.77
N SER A 86 -6.52 -9.88 0.94
CA SER A 86 -7.48 -10.75 1.62
C SER A 86 -7.64 -12.08 0.87
N THR A 87 -7.79 -12.01 -0.47
CA THR A 87 -7.93 -13.17 -1.35
C THR A 87 -6.69 -14.07 -1.28
N LEU A 88 -5.51 -13.47 -1.29
CA LEU A 88 -4.24 -14.19 -1.17
C LEU A 88 -4.11 -14.87 0.20
N SER A 89 -4.48 -14.17 1.28
CA SER A 89 -4.47 -14.74 2.63
C SER A 89 -5.39 -15.97 2.73
N GLN A 90 -6.61 -15.87 2.21
CA GLN A 90 -7.56 -16.98 2.19
C GLN A 90 -7.02 -18.17 1.37
N THR A 91 -6.41 -17.88 0.21
CA THR A 91 -5.82 -18.93 -0.63
C THR A 91 -4.66 -19.64 0.08
N LEU A 92 -3.83 -18.89 0.80
CA LEU A 92 -2.72 -19.46 1.57
C LEU A 92 -3.22 -20.36 2.70
N GLU A 93 -4.30 -19.98 3.39
CA GLU A 93 -4.92 -20.79 4.43
C GLU A 93 -5.43 -22.13 3.88
N LEU A 94 -6.09 -22.11 2.72
CA LEU A 94 -6.54 -23.33 2.02
C LEU A 94 -5.38 -24.25 1.64
N ILE A 95 -4.30 -23.69 1.07
CA ILE A 95 -3.10 -24.47 0.72
C ILE A 95 -2.47 -25.10 1.98
N GLN A 96 -2.42 -24.36 3.08
CA GLN A 96 -1.91 -24.90 4.35
C GLN A 96 -2.78 -26.05 4.87
N GLN A 97 -4.10 -25.93 4.78
CA GLN A 97 -5.04 -26.98 5.16
C GLN A 97 -4.87 -28.23 4.30
N GLU A 98 -4.78 -28.09 2.97
CA GLU A 98 -4.53 -29.21 2.06
C GLU A 98 -3.20 -29.91 2.34
N ARG A 99 -2.13 -29.13 2.57
CA ARG A 99 -0.82 -29.66 2.93
C ARG A 99 -0.88 -30.50 4.20
N LEU A 100 -1.57 -30.02 5.24
CA LEU A 100 -1.75 -30.77 6.48
C LEU A 100 -2.54 -32.06 6.24
N GLY A 101 -3.62 -32.00 5.45
CA GLY A 101 -4.42 -33.18 5.09
C GLY A 101 -3.62 -34.23 4.31
N LEU A 102 -2.81 -33.82 3.34
CA LEU A 102 -1.92 -34.72 2.60
C LEU A 102 -0.83 -35.32 3.49
N SER A 103 -0.25 -34.52 4.39
CA SER A 103 0.75 -34.99 5.35
C SER A 103 0.18 -36.08 6.26
N ALA A 104 -1.04 -35.91 6.77
CA ALA A 104 -1.71 -36.91 7.59
C ALA A 104 -1.93 -38.22 6.83
N LYS A 105 -2.47 -38.15 5.60
CA LYS A 105 -2.65 -39.33 4.72
C LYS A 105 -1.33 -40.05 4.41
N LEU A 106 -0.25 -39.31 4.24
CA LEU A 106 1.08 -39.88 3.99
C LEU A 106 1.58 -40.66 5.21
N VAL A 107 1.40 -40.12 6.42
CA VAL A 107 1.77 -40.79 7.68
C VAL A 107 0.97 -42.07 7.86
N GLU A 108 -0.34 -42.03 7.61
CA GLU A 108 -1.22 -43.20 7.68
C GLU A 108 -0.76 -44.30 6.71
N LYS A 109 -0.50 -43.96 5.43
CA LYS A 109 0.03 -44.91 4.46
C LYS A 109 1.38 -45.50 4.86
N ARG A 110 2.30 -44.68 5.39
CA ARG A 110 3.59 -45.17 5.89
C ARG A 110 3.42 -46.15 7.05
N SER A 111 2.49 -45.87 7.96
CA SER A 111 2.18 -46.78 9.07
C SER A 111 1.59 -48.11 8.57
N TYR A 112 0.67 -48.05 7.60
CA TYR A 112 0.09 -49.24 6.97
C TYR A 112 1.17 -50.12 6.31
N TYR A 113 2.04 -49.53 5.49
CA TYR A 113 3.10 -50.31 4.83
C TYR A 113 4.10 -50.89 5.82
N ARG A 114 4.42 -50.18 6.90
CA ARG A 114 5.25 -50.72 8.00
C ARG A 114 4.61 -51.95 8.63
N MET A 115 3.31 -51.90 8.95
CA MET A 115 2.60 -53.08 9.47
C MET A 115 2.63 -54.27 8.51
N VAL A 116 2.45 -54.02 7.21
CA VAL A 116 2.51 -55.08 6.18
C VAL A 116 3.91 -55.68 6.08
N GLU A 117 4.94 -54.85 6.12
CA GLU A 117 6.34 -55.28 6.14
C GLU A 117 6.64 -56.13 7.38
N GLU A 118 6.23 -55.68 8.57
CA GLU A 118 6.38 -56.42 9.83
C GLU A 118 5.68 -57.79 9.80
N ASP A 119 4.43 -57.87 9.28
CA ASP A 119 3.71 -59.15 9.11
C ASP A 119 4.42 -60.10 8.14
N MET A 120 4.90 -59.59 7.00
CA MET A 120 5.66 -60.39 6.04
C MET A 120 6.96 -60.92 6.63
N CYS A 121 7.72 -60.09 7.35
CA CYS A 121 8.94 -60.49 8.04
C CYS A 121 8.66 -61.57 9.08
N ALA A 122 7.60 -61.42 9.90
CA ALA A 122 7.21 -62.42 10.89
C ALA A 122 6.87 -63.76 10.24
N ARG A 123 6.10 -63.76 9.13
CA ARG A 123 5.77 -64.98 8.37
C ARG A 123 7.01 -65.66 7.79
N LEU A 124 7.93 -64.91 7.21
CA LEU A 124 9.18 -65.45 6.66
C LEU A 124 10.05 -66.06 7.75
N GLN A 125 10.16 -65.38 8.89
CA GLN A 125 10.92 -65.88 10.03
C GLN A 125 10.32 -67.18 10.58
N GLN A 126 8.98 -67.25 10.70
CA GLN A 126 8.28 -68.47 11.08
C GLN A 126 8.55 -69.62 10.10
N GLN A 127 8.55 -69.36 8.79
CA GLN A 127 8.90 -70.37 7.79
C GLN A 127 10.36 -70.83 7.93
N GLN A 128 11.29 -69.91 8.18
CA GLN A 128 12.70 -70.24 8.36
C GLN A 128 12.95 -71.06 9.62
N GLU A 129 12.26 -70.75 10.72
CA GLU A 129 12.28 -71.53 11.96
C GLU A 129 11.72 -72.95 11.74
N TRP A 130 10.60 -73.06 11.02
CA TRP A 130 10.01 -74.36 10.66
C TRP A 130 10.97 -75.23 9.82
N ILE A 131 11.63 -74.65 8.81
CA ILE A 131 12.64 -75.36 8.00
C ILE A 131 13.83 -75.80 8.86
N SER A 132 14.30 -74.92 9.75
CA SER A 132 15.43 -75.20 10.64
C SER A 132 15.12 -76.33 11.63
N SER A 133 13.92 -76.33 12.20
CA SER A 133 13.41 -77.42 13.05
C SER A 133 13.35 -78.76 12.29
N LYS A 134 12.91 -78.75 11.03
CA LYS A 134 12.85 -79.96 10.19
C LYS A 134 14.24 -80.51 9.81
N LYS A 135 15.24 -79.64 9.62
CA LYS A 135 16.64 -80.05 9.43
C LYS A 135 17.20 -80.72 10.69
N ASN A 136 16.96 -80.15 11.87
CA ASN A 136 17.44 -80.70 13.14
C ASN A 136 16.75 -82.04 13.49
N GLY A 137 15.47 -82.21 13.12
CA GLY A 137 14.76 -83.49 13.27
C GLY A 137 15.24 -84.61 12.34
N ARG A 138 15.90 -84.27 11.22
CA ARG A 138 16.55 -85.26 10.33
C ARG A 138 17.92 -85.69 10.85
N GLN A 139 18.68 -84.77 11.43
CA GLN A 139 20.02 -85.04 11.95
C GLN A 139 20.01 -85.96 13.19
N VAL A 140 18.91 -85.98 13.97
CA VAL A 140 18.74 -86.89 15.12
C VAL A 140 18.39 -88.33 14.68
N LYS A 141 17.89 -88.55 13.45
CA LYS A 141 17.56 -89.89 12.93
C LYS A 141 18.68 -90.56 12.13
N GLU A 142 19.79 -89.87 11.86
CA GLU A 142 20.92 -90.44 11.09
C GLU A 142 22.07 -90.97 11.96
N HIS A 143 21.94 -90.96 13.29
CA HIS A 143 22.98 -91.46 14.21
C HIS A 143 22.69 -92.85 14.81
N GLU A 144 21.73 -93.60 14.27
CA GLU A 144 21.47 -94.98 14.68
C GLU A 144 21.36 -95.89 13.45
N VAL A 145 22.42 -96.70 13.27
CA VAL A 145 22.61 -97.89 12.41
C VAL A 145 23.79 -97.75 11.45
N MET A 146 24.89 -98.33 11.90
CA MET A 146 26.14 -98.60 11.20
C MET A 146 26.18 -100.09 10.79
N LYS A 147 26.74 -100.38 9.61
CA LYS A 147 27.09 -101.68 8.98
C LYS A 147 25.91 -102.48 8.39
N ASP A 148 25.98 -103.04 7.18
CA ASP A 148 27.11 -103.74 6.54
C ASP A 148 26.98 -103.81 4.99
N LYS A 149 28.06 -104.29 4.35
CA LYS A 149 28.46 -104.29 2.92
C LYS A 149 27.64 -105.16 1.93
N GLY A 150 27.90 -104.87 0.64
CA GLY A 150 27.68 -105.75 -0.55
C GLY A 150 26.40 -105.41 -1.29
N ASP A 151 26.29 -105.32 -2.61
CA ASP A 151 27.12 -105.82 -3.70
C ASP A 151 26.73 -105.12 -5.02
N ALA A 152 27.46 -105.45 -6.08
CA ALA A 152 27.52 -104.84 -7.40
C ALA A 152 26.24 -104.80 -8.28
N GLN A 153 26.31 -103.87 -9.25
CA GLN A 153 26.03 -104.04 -10.69
C GLN A 153 24.73 -103.47 -11.30
N ARG A 154 24.98 -102.60 -12.31
CA ARG A 154 24.36 -102.57 -13.67
C ARG A 154 23.21 -101.59 -13.94
N GLY A 155 23.41 -100.73 -14.94
CA GLY A 155 22.38 -100.37 -15.93
C GLY A 155 22.07 -98.87 -16.13
N ILE A 156 22.71 -98.26 -17.12
CA ILE A 156 22.28 -97.03 -17.85
C ILE A 156 21.26 -97.45 -18.93
N PRO A 157 20.15 -96.71 -19.21
CA PRO A 157 20.13 -95.56 -20.16
C PRO A 157 19.26 -94.38 -19.65
N ALA A 158 19.65 -93.11 -19.80
CA ALA A 158 19.83 -92.31 -21.02
C ALA A 158 18.53 -92.20 -21.86
N GLY A 159 17.77 -91.14 -21.62
CA GLY A 159 16.68 -90.64 -22.47
C GLY A 159 15.99 -89.48 -21.75
N GLU A 160 15.61 -88.37 -22.37
CA GLU A 160 15.81 -87.83 -23.70
C GLU A 160 15.45 -86.35 -23.56
N ALA A 161 16.27 -85.45 -24.10
CA ALA A 161 15.96 -84.03 -24.08
C ALA A 161 14.87 -83.75 -25.12
N THR A 162 13.75 -83.19 -24.68
CA THR A 162 12.82 -82.47 -25.56
C THR A 162 12.77 -81.03 -25.10
N ALA A 163 13.70 -80.24 -25.62
CA ALA A 163 13.54 -78.80 -25.72
C ALA A 163 12.57 -78.54 -26.86
N ASP A 164 11.31 -78.24 -26.54
CA ASP A 164 10.43 -77.56 -27.47
C ASP A 164 9.36 -76.79 -26.69
N ASN A 165 9.52 -75.47 -26.68
CA ASN A 165 8.42 -74.53 -26.47
C ASN A 165 8.89 -73.16 -26.96
N ASN A 166 9.00 -73.04 -28.29
CA ASN A 166 8.77 -71.76 -28.95
C ASN A 166 7.29 -71.39 -28.77
N PHE A 167 6.97 -70.57 -27.77
CA PHE A 167 5.74 -69.80 -27.79
C PHE A 167 6.02 -68.45 -28.43
N ILE A 168 5.56 -68.35 -29.67
CA ILE A 168 5.38 -67.15 -30.50
C ILE A 168 4.90 -65.98 -29.64
N MET A 169 5.67 -64.89 -29.60
CA MET A 169 5.28 -63.65 -28.90
C MET A 169 5.58 -62.40 -29.72
N ASP A 170 5.22 -62.38 -31.01
CA ASP A 170 5.66 -61.30 -31.92
C ASP A 170 4.61 -60.26 -32.33
N ASN A 171 3.44 -60.17 -31.66
CA ASN A 171 2.48 -59.09 -31.92
C ASN A 171 2.00 -58.29 -30.70
N MET A 172 2.42 -58.64 -29.47
CA MET A 172 2.08 -57.87 -28.25
C MET A 172 3.22 -56.96 -27.75
N ALA A 173 4.46 -57.21 -28.17
CA ALA A 173 5.62 -56.43 -27.73
C ALA A 173 5.70 -55.03 -28.40
N GLY A 174 5.19 -54.89 -29.62
CA GLY A 174 5.21 -53.64 -30.39
C GLY A 174 4.32 -52.55 -29.79
N ASP A 175 3.05 -52.87 -29.47
CA ASP A 175 2.10 -51.93 -28.86
C ASP A 175 2.53 -51.49 -27.45
N ALA A 176 3.11 -52.41 -26.67
CA ALA A 176 3.63 -52.10 -25.35
C ALA A 176 4.89 -51.19 -25.42
N MET A 177 5.78 -51.43 -26.39
CA MET A 177 6.93 -50.55 -26.65
C MET A 177 6.50 -49.15 -27.13
N GLU A 178 5.49 -49.07 -27.98
CA GLU A 178 4.98 -47.79 -28.48
C GLU A 178 4.31 -46.97 -27.36
N GLY A 179 3.53 -47.62 -26.50
CA GLY A 179 2.96 -46.97 -25.31
C GLY A 179 4.02 -46.42 -24.35
N LEU A 180 5.12 -47.16 -24.13
CA LEU A 180 6.25 -46.70 -23.33
C LEU A 180 7.01 -45.53 -23.98
N ARG A 181 7.14 -45.53 -25.32
CA ARG A 181 7.74 -44.42 -26.08
C ARG A 181 6.94 -43.13 -25.91
N ILE A 182 5.61 -43.20 -26.03
CA ILE A 182 4.72 -42.04 -25.83
C ILE A 182 4.83 -41.52 -24.39
N GLN A 183 4.87 -42.41 -23.39
CA GLN A 183 5.06 -42.01 -21.99
C GLN A 183 6.42 -41.36 -21.74
N LEU A 184 7.48 -41.88 -22.37
CA LEU A 184 8.83 -41.32 -22.27
C LEU A 184 8.90 -39.92 -22.89
N ASP A 185 8.29 -39.71 -24.05
CA ASP A 185 8.28 -38.41 -24.71
C ASP A 185 7.39 -37.40 -23.97
N SER A 186 6.27 -37.85 -23.38
CA SER A 186 5.47 -37.05 -22.45
C SER A 186 6.28 -36.65 -21.21
N ALA A 187 7.04 -37.57 -20.63
CA ALA A 187 7.90 -37.28 -19.48
C ALA A 187 9.03 -36.32 -19.81
N LYS A 188 9.64 -36.41 -21.00
CA LYS A 188 10.64 -35.45 -21.49
C LYS A 188 10.05 -34.05 -21.63
N ALA A 189 8.87 -33.92 -22.25
CA ALA A 189 8.20 -32.63 -22.41
C ALA A 189 7.90 -31.97 -21.06
N ARG A 190 7.46 -32.75 -20.05
CA ARG A 190 7.25 -32.25 -18.69
C ARG A 190 8.56 -31.84 -18.01
N LEU A 191 9.66 -32.55 -18.26
CA LEU A 191 10.97 -32.17 -17.75
C LEU A 191 11.45 -30.85 -18.34
N ASP A 192 11.26 -30.64 -19.64
CA ASP A 192 11.63 -29.39 -20.33
C ASP A 192 10.81 -28.21 -19.81
N GLU A 193 9.51 -28.40 -19.56
CA GLU A 193 8.65 -27.39 -18.93
C GLU A 193 9.14 -27.02 -17.52
N ILE A 194 9.52 -28.01 -16.71
CA ILE A 194 10.08 -27.80 -15.37
C ILE A 194 11.41 -27.02 -15.45
N LEU A 195 12.27 -27.33 -16.42
CA LEU A 195 13.54 -26.62 -16.61
C LEU A 195 13.33 -25.16 -17.02
N LEU A 196 12.32 -24.90 -17.86
CA LEU A 196 11.93 -23.53 -18.23
C LEU A 196 11.41 -22.76 -17.02
N LEU A 197 10.47 -23.34 -16.26
CA LEU A 197 9.93 -22.74 -15.04
C LEU A 197 11.02 -22.46 -14.00
N LYS A 198 11.97 -23.38 -13.83
CA LYS A 198 13.13 -23.21 -12.95
C LYS A 198 13.97 -21.99 -13.37
N SER A 199 14.21 -21.83 -14.67
CA SER A 199 15.00 -20.70 -15.20
C SER A 199 14.29 -19.36 -14.96
N ASN A 200 12.97 -19.32 -15.15
CA ASN A 200 12.15 -18.15 -14.88
C ASN A 200 12.14 -17.78 -13.39
N LEU A 201 11.95 -18.75 -12.50
CA LEU A 201 12.01 -18.54 -11.04
C LEU A 201 13.37 -18.02 -10.58
N LEU A 202 14.45 -18.48 -11.19
CA LEU A 202 15.81 -18.03 -10.87
C LEU A 202 16.01 -16.57 -11.31
N ALA A 203 15.48 -16.19 -12.47
CA ALA A 203 15.49 -14.81 -12.94
C ALA A 203 14.68 -13.88 -12.03
N GLU A 204 13.48 -14.28 -11.62
CA GLU A 204 12.63 -13.50 -10.70
C GLU A 204 13.26 -13.36 -9.30
N ASN A 205 13.82 -14.44 -8.75
CA ASN A 205 14.57 -14.36 -7.48
C ASN A 205 15.72 -13.35 -7.55
N ASN A 206 16.44 -13.31 -8.67
CA ASN A 206 17.53 -12.35 -8.87
C ASN A 206 17.03 -10.90 -8.99
N LYS A 207 15.83 -10.66 -9.55
CA LYS A 207 15.20 -9.34 -9.55
C LYS A 207 14.78 -8.93 -8.13
N MET A 208 14.13 -9.83 -7.41
CA MET A 208 13.66 -9.59 -6.04
C MET A 208 14.81 -9.28 -5.08
N ARG A 209 15.90 -10.03 -5.16
CA ARG A 209 17.12 -9.77 -4.38
C ARG A 209 17.68 -8.37 -4.64
N ARG A 210 17.75 -7.93 -5.90
CA ARG A 210 18.18 -6.56 -6.24
C ARG A 210 17.23 -5.50 -5.68
N ALA A 211 15.92 -5.74 -5.73
CA ALA A 211 14.93 -4.82 -5.15
C ALA A 211 15.08 -4.70 -3.63
N ILE A 212 15.32 -5.82 -2.92
CA ILE A 212 15.58 -5.82 -1.48
C ILE A 212 16.85 -5.01 -1.16
N GLU A 213 17.91 -5.18 -1.94
CA GLU A 213 19.17 -4.44 -1.76
C GLU A 213 18.96 -2.92 -1.94
N ASP A 214 18.18 -2.50 -2.95
CA ASP A 214 17.84 -1.08 -3.19
C ASP A 214 17.03 -0.48 -2.03
N VAL A 215 16.01 -1.20 -1.57
CA VAL A 215 15.20 -0.76 -0.41
C VAL A 215 16.07 -0.64 0.83
N LYS A 216 16.93 -1.62 1.09
CA LYS A 216 17.85 -1.59 2.23
C LYS A 216 18.79 -0.38 2.17
N TYR A 217 19.31 -0.05 0.98
CA TYR A 217 20.12 1.16 0.78
C TYR A 217 19.32 2.42 1.12
N ARG A 218 18.13 2.60 0.52
CA ARG A 218 17.27 3.77 0.79
C ARG A 218 16.88 3.90 2.27
N THR A 219 16.53 2.79 2.92
CA THR A 219 16.19 2.78 4.34
C THR A 219 17.38 3.26 5.18
N ASN A 220 18.60 2.84 4.87
CA ASN A 220 19.79 3.27 5.61
C ASN A 220 20.11 4.76 5.39
N THR A 221 19.88 5.30 4.19
CA THR A 221 20.05 6.73 3.91
C THR A 221 19.03 7.59 4.64
N CYS A 222 17.76 7.18 4.63
CA CYS A 222 16.66 7.90 5.29
C CYS A 222 16.75 7.85 6.83
N LYS A 223 17.39 6.81 7.39
CA LYS A 223 17.57 6.65 8.85
C LYS A 223 18.50 7.68 9.50
N SER A 224 19.27 8.44 8.73
CA SER A 224 20.16 9.50 9.26
C SER A 224 19.44 10.84 9.34
N GLU A 225 18.62 11.18 8.33
CA GLU A 225 17.81 12.40 8.28
C GLU A 225 16.68 12.39 9.32
N LEU A 226 16.06 11.22 9.56
CA LEU A 226 15.03 11.02 10.59
C LEU A 226 15.57 10.92 12.03
N LYS A 227 16.89 10.86 12.22
CA LYS A 227 17.51 10.87 13.56
C LYS A 227 17.76 12.28 14.10
N GLU A 228 17.77 13.30 13.23
CA GLU A 228 18.01 14.69 13.63
C GLU A 228 16.76 15.36 14.22
N ALA A 229 15.56 14.94 13.82
CA ALA A 229 14.32 15.37 14.46
C ALA A 229 13.82 14.26 15.40
N ASP A 230 13.90 14.50 16.71
CA ASP A 230 13.28 13.60 17.69
C ASP A 230 11.76 13.58 17.47
N ILE A 231 11.15 12.40 17.52
CA ILE A 231 9.71 12.22 17.31
C ILE A 231 8.93 13.05 18.33
N THR A 232 9.50 13.20 19.53
CA THR A 232 8.96 14.05 20.61
C THR A 232 8.88 15.52 20.18
N THR A 233 9.92 16.06 19.54
CA THR A 233 9.95 17.44 19.05
C THR A 233 8.89 17.67 17.97
N LEU A 234 8.70 16.69 17.08
CA LEU A 234 7.70 16.79 16.03
C LEU A 234 6.26 16.71 16.58
N GLU A 235 6.02 15.90 17.60
CA GLU A 235 4.74 15.83 18.31
C GLU A 235 4.43 17.12 19.08
N GLU A 236 5.44 17.75 19.69
CA GLU A 236 5.31 19.04 20.37
C GLU A 236 4.96 20.17 19.39
N GLU A 237 5.66 20.26 18.25
CA GLU A 237 5.36 21.25 17.20
C GLU A 237 3.96 21.06 16.60
N TYR A 238 3.56 19.80 16.36
CA TYR A 238 2.21 19.50 15.88
C TYR A 238 1.14 19.97 16.87
N ASN A 239 1.33 19.71 18.17
CA ASN A 239 0.39 20.14 19.19
C ASN A 239 0.33 21.66 19.33
N ALA A 240 1.48 22.35 19.24
CA ALA A 240 1.54 23.81 19.24
C ALA A 240 0.74 24.40 18.07
N LEU A 241 0.94 23.87 16.85
CA LEU A 241 0.22 24.33 15.66
C LEU A 241 -1.30 24.10 15.75
N MET A 242 -1.72 22.98 16.34
CA MET A 242 -3.13 22.70 16.57
C MET A 242 -3.75 23.67 17.59
N SER A 243 -2.98 24.09 18.58
CA SER A 243 -3.40 25.08 19.58
C SER A 243 -3.53 26.48 18.98
N ASP A 244 -2.57 26.89 18.13
CA ASP A 244 -2.63 28.17 17.41
C ASP A 244 -3.85 28.23 16.48
N LYS A 245 -4.09 27.14 15.74
CA LYS A 245 -5.27 27.02 14.88
C LYS A 245 -6.58 27.17 15.66
N ALA A 246 -6.66 26.63 16.87
CA ALA A 246 -7.85 26.78 17.72
C ALA A 246 -8.04 28.26 18.13
N GLY A 247 -6.95 28.93 18.54
CA GLY A 247 -6.98 30.35 18.87
C GLY A 247 -7.37 31.26 17.70
N GLU A 248 -6.90 30.97 16.49
CA GLU A 248 -7.30 31.70 15.28
C GLU A 248 -8.80 31.55 14.98
N ILE A 249 -9.36 30.34 15.16
CA ILE A 249 -10.79 30.09 14.97
C ILE A 249 -11.62 30.89 15.99
N GLU A 250 -11.21 30.90 17.25
CA GLU A 250 -11.89 31.67 18.30
C GLU A 250 -11.84 33.18 18.03
N TYR A 251 -10.69 33.69 17.57
CA TYR A 251 -10.54 35.09 17.18
C TYR A 251 -11.46 35.46 16.01
N LEU A 252 -11.52 34.63 14.97
CA LEU A 252 -12.41 34.84 13.82
C LEU A 252 -13.89 34.85 14.23
N GLN A 253 -14.29 33.94 15.12
CA GLN A 253 -15.66 33.92 15.66
C GLN A 253 -15.97 35.19 16.45
N SER A 254 -15.04 35.66 17.28
CA SER A 254 -15.20 36.92 18.03
C SER A 254 -15.35 38.12 17.08
N LEU A 255 -14.57 38.16 16.01
CA LEU A 255 -14.64 39.23 15.01
C LEU A 255 -15.99 39.22 14.28
N GLU A 256 -16.48 38.03 13.92
CA GLU A 256 -17.80 37.87 13.29
C GLU A 256 -18.93 38.35 14.21
N GLU A 257 -18.87 38.03 15.51
CA GLU A 257 -19.83 38.54 16.50
C GLU A 257 -19.78 40.08 16.62
N GLN A 258 -18.60 40.68 16.58
CA GLN A 258 -18.45 42.13 16.62
C GLN A 258 -19.03 42.79 15.36
N VAL A 259 -18.75 42.23 14.18
CA VAL A 259 -19.35 42.68 12.91
C VAL A 259 -20.88 42.58 12.98
N GLN A 260 -21.42 41.50 13.55
CA GLN A 260 -22.85 41.33 13.69
C GLN A 260 -23.48 42.37 14.63
N LYS A 261 -22.79 42.76 15.72
CA LYS A 261 -23.22 43.85 16.60
C LYS A 261 -23.25 45.19 15.86
N LEU A 262 -22.24 45.48 15.02
CA LEU A 262 -22.17 46.71 14.23
C LEU A 262 -23.32 46.82 13.19
N LYS A 263 -23.72 45.71 12.56
CA LYS A 263 -24.87 45.65 11.64
C LYS A 263 -26.21 46.04 12.29
N VAL A 264 -26.34 45.90 13.61
CA VAL A 264 -27.58 46.18 14.34
C VAL A 264 -27.67 47.65 14.80
N ILE A 265 -26.58 48.41 14.72
CA ILE A 265 -26.57 49.82 15.11
C ILE A 265 -27.31 50.65 14.06
N ARG A 266 -28.55 51.01 14.40
CA ARG A 266 -29.37 52.01 13.68
C ARG A 266 -29.62 53.18 14.61
N HIS A 267 -29.28 54.39 14.17
CA HIS A 267 -29.49 55.60 14.94
C HIS A 267 -30.39 56.56 14.16
N VAL A 268 -31.42 57.09 14.81
CA VAL A 268 -32.33 58.06 14.21
C VAL A 268 -31.86 59.45 14.61
N VAL A 269 -31.45 60.25 13.64
CA VAL A 269 -30.99 61.63 13.84
C VAL A 269 -32.10 62.59 13.42
N LYS A 270 -32.48 63.51 14.31
CA LYS A 270 -33.44 64.58 14.02
C LYS A 270 -32.70 65.80 13.46
N CYS A 271 -33.08 66.21 12.25
CA CYS A 271 -32.66 67.47 11.66
C CYS A 271 -33.33 68.65 12.38
N ALA A 272 -32.65 69.79 12.43
CA ALA A 272 -33.23 71.05 12.91
C ALA A 272 -34.47 71.50 12.10
N CYS A 273 -34.65 70.94 10.90
CA CYS A 273 -35.81 71.09 10.04
C CYS A 273 -37.03 70.24 10.44
N GLY A 274 -36.91 69.38 11.46
CA GLY A 274 -37.98 68.53 11.97
C GLY A 274 -38.09 67.14 11.32
N GLU A 275 -37.29 66.86 10.28
CA GLU A 275 -37.24 65.52 9.66
C GLU A 275 -36.31 64.55 10.41
N GLU A 276 -36.70 63.29 10.45
CA GLU A 276 -35.96 62.18 11.06
C GLU A 276 -35.26 61.32 10.00
N TYR A 277 -33.95 61.14 10.16
CA TYR A 277 -33.13 60.33 9.25
C TYR A 277 -32.60 59.10 9.98
N SER A 278 -32.86 57.92 9.41
CA SER A 278 -32.34 56.63 9.88
C SER A 278 -30.93 56.42 9.32
N VAL A 279 -29.91 56.57 10.16
CA VAL A 279 -28.52 56.27 9.82
C VAL A 279 -28.21 54.84 10.24
N ALA A 280 -27.88 53.99 9.27
CA ALA A 280 -27.39 52.64 9.51
C ALA A 280 -25.90 52.59 9.19
N ALA A 281 -25.10 51.99 10.08
CA ALA A 281 -23.72 51.66 9.77
C ALA A 281 -23.72 50.61 8.65
N SER A 282 -23.49 51.05 7.41
CA SER A 282 -23.35 50.18 6.25
C SER A 282 -21.92 49.67 6.25
N THR A 283 -21.72 48.38 6.50
CA THR A 283 -20.48 47.68 6.17
C THR A 283 -20.75 46.75 5.00
#